data_AF-A0A2E5JKU9-F1
#
_entry.id   AF-A0A2E5JKU9-F1
#
_cell.length_a   1.000
_cell.length_b   1.000
_cell.length_c   1.000
_cell.angle_alpha   90.00
_cell.angle_beta   90.00
_cell.angle_gamma   90.00
#
_symmetry.space_group_name_H-M   'P 1'
#
loop_
_entity.id
_entity.type
_entity.pdbx_description
1 polymer ?
#
loop_
_entity_poly.entity_id
_entity_poly.type
_entity_poly.pdbx_seq_one_letter_code
_entity_poly.pdbx_strand_id
1 'polypeptide(L)'
;RQNISEVGDAFFRHTGLNELAENNEFIVLYPQAIQAPWLGNPKGCWDWWGYTGQDYALKSGPQMRALKKLIDDFVQNKVQLQKI
;
A
#
# COMPACT_ATOMS: atom_id res chain seq x y z
N ARG A 1 9.27 6.19 -5.97
CA ARG A 1 8.00 6.85 -5.56
C ARG A 1 6.96 5.75 -5.43
N GLN A 2 6.10 5.79 -4.41
CA GLN A 2 5.28 4.62 -4.03
C GLN A 2 3.78 4.95 -4.05
N ASN A 3 3.35 5.67 -5.10
CA ASN A 3 1.96 6.08 -5.28
C ASN A 3 1.59 6.30 -6.77
N ILE A 4 0.30 6.13 -7.07
CA ILE A 4 -0.25 6.23 -8.43
C ILE A 4 -0.10 7.64 -9.03
N SER A 5 -0.18 8.70 -8.23
CA SER A 5 -0.07 10.07 -8.76
C SER A 5 1.30 10.37 -9.36
N GLU A 6 2.33 9.61 -8.96
CA GLU A 6 3.70 9.85 -9.38
C GLU A 6 4.26 8.82 -10.36
N VAL A 7 3.75 7.58 -10.35
CA VAL A 7 4.22 6.50 -11.25
C VAL A 7 3.12 5.91 -12.12
N GLY A 8 1.90 6.47 -12.07
CA GLY A 8 0.75 5.95 -12.77
C GLY A 8 0.46 4.50 -12.37
N ASP A 9 0.06 3.70 -13.35
CA ASP A 9 -0.26 2.29 -13.18
C ASP A 9 0.95 1.35 -13.35
N ALA A 10 2.15 1.91 -13.60
CA ALA A 10 3.31 1.13 -13.99
C ALA A 10 3.68 0.04 -12.99
N PHE A 11 3.58 0.31 -11.67
CA PHE A 11 3.95 -0.67 -10.66
C PHE A 11 2.98 -1.86 -10.62
N PHE A 12 1.68 -1.62 -10.60
CA PHE A 12 0.71 -2.72 -10.53
C PHE A 12 0.43 -3.36 -11.89
N ARG A 13 0.79 -2.73 -13.02
CA ARG A 13 0.64 -3.34 -14.35
C ARG A 13 1.88 -4.07 -14.88
N HIS A 14 3.10 -3.71 -14.44
CA HIS A 14 4.33 -4.17 -15.12
C HIS A 14 5.31 -4.91 -14.23
N THR A 15 4.92 -5.28 -13.00
CA THR A 15 5.77 -6.06 -12.09
C THR A 15 5.68 -7.57 -12.30
N GLY A 16 4.72 -8.06 -13.09
CA GLY A 16 4.46 -9.50 -13.25
C GLY A 16 3.68 -10.13 -12.09
N LEU A 17 3.33 -9.33 -11.06
CA LEU A 17 2.69 -9.82 -9.85
C LEU A 17 1.23 -10.25 -10.07
N ASN A 18 0.53 -9.64 -11.02
CA ASN A 18 -0.86 -10.03 -11.33
C ASN A 18 -0.91 -11.37 -12.03
N GLU A 19 -0.01 -11.60 -12.98
CA GLU A 19 0.13 -12.87 -13.70
C GLU A 19 0.54 -13.98 -12.74
N LEU A 20 1.42 -13.68 -11.78
CA LEU A 20 1.77 -14.63 -10.72
C LEU A 20 0.54 -14.96 -9.86
N ALA A 21 -0.23 -13.95 -9.44
CA ALA A 21 -1.45 -14.13 -8.66
C ALA A 21 -2.52 -14.95 -9.38
N GLU A 22 -2.78 -14.66 -10.66
CA GLU A 22 -3.74 -15.37 -11.50
C GLU A 22 -3.41 -16.87 -11.61
N ASN A 23 -2.12 -17.20 -11.75
CA ASN A 23 -1.66 -18.58 -11.88
C ASN A 23 -1.57 -19.35 -10.55
N ASN A 24 -1.70 -18.70 -9.39
CA ASN A 24 -1.46 -19.30 -8.08
C ASN A 24 -2.60 -19.04 -7.07
N GLU A 25 -3.77 -18.57 -7.55
CA GLU A 25 -4.98 -18.38 -6.75
C GLU A 25 -4.80 -17.48 -5.51
N PHE A 26 -3.98 -16.44 -5.64
CA PHE A 26 -3.84 -15.42 -4.59
C PHE A 26 -4.13 -14.01 -5.11
N ILE A 27 -4.32 -13.08 -4.20
CA ILE A 27 -4.70 -11.70 -4.52
C ILE A 27 -3.57 -10.76 -4.12
N VAL A 28 -3.24 -9.82 -5.01
CA VAL A 28 -2.27 -8.76 -4.72
C VAL A 28 -3.00 -7.48 -4.37
N LEU A 29 -2.74 -6.97 -3.18
CA LEU A 29 -3.14 -5.63 -2.79
C LEU A 29 -1.97 -4.67 -3.07
N TYR A 30 -2.26 -3.53 -3.68
CA TYR A 30 -1.29 -2.46 -3.92
C TYR A 30 -1.65 -1.20 -3.11
N PRO A 31 -1.39 -1.18 -1.79
CA PRO A 31 -1.53 0.03 -0.99
C PRO A 31 -0.70 1.18 -1.56
N GLN A 32 -1.20 2.41 -1.44
CA GLN A 32 -0.54 3.60 -1.97
C GLN A 32 -0.12 4.52 -0.82
N ALA A 33 1.16 4.90 -0.77
CA ALA A 33 1.60 5.99 0.09
C ALA A 33 1.13 7.34 -0.50
N ILE A 34 1.23 8.42 0.26
CA ILE A 34 0.98 9.78 -0.26
C ILE A 34 2.18 10.66 0.04
N GLN A 35 2.37 11.69 -0.78
CA GLN A 35 3.38 12.70 -0.46
C GLN A 35 2.97 13.45 0.80
N ALA A 36 3.93 13.68 1.68
CA ALA A 36 3.78 14.55 2.84
C ALA A 36 5.05 15.42 2.97
N PRO A 37 5.22 16.45 2.12
CA PRO A 37 6.41 17.31 2.16
C PRO A 37 6.64 17.95 3.53
N TRP A 38 5.57 18.32 4.25
CA TRP A 38 5.62 18.89 5.60
C TRP A 38 6.14 17.91 6.67
N LEU A 39 6.14 16.61 6.39
CA LEU A 39 6.73 15.56 7.25
C LEU A 39 8.10 15.09 6.73
N GLY A 40 8.70 15.80 5.76
CA GLY A 40 9.95 15.36 5.14
C GLY A 40 9.79 14.19 4.18
N ASN A 41 8.57 13.88 3.73
CA ASN A 41 8.30 12.83 2.74
C ASN A 41 7.81 13.40 1.38
N PRO A 42 8.64 14.16 0.64
CA PRO A 42 8.23 14.75 -0.64
C PRO A 42 8.12 13.72 -1.78
N LYS A 43 8.61 12.49 -1.59
CA LYS A 43 8.62 11.44 -2.64
C LYS A 43 7.51 10.40 -2.46
N GLY A 44 6.67 10.55 -1.43
CA GLY A 44 5.62 9.61 -1.10
C GLY A 44 6.16 8.22 -0.82
N CYS A 45 7.17 8.14 0.04
CA CYS A 45 7.74 6.89 0.53
C CYS A 45 6.90 6.29 1.67
N TRP A 46 6.91 4.96 1.81
CA TRP A 46 6.58 4.27 3.06
C TRP A 46 7.54 4.73 4.15
N ASP A 47 7.05 4.73 5.37
CA ASP A 47 7.77 5.23 6.51
C ASP A 47 8.82 4.23 6.98
N TRP A 48 10.06 4.49 6.62
CA TRP A 48 11.22 3.72 7.07
C TRP A 48 12.17 4.55 7.94
N TRP A 49 11.83 5.81 8.25
CA TRP A 49 12.68 6.72 9.02
C TRP A 49 11.95 7.45 10.16
N GLY A 50 10.65 7.17 10.36
CA GLY A 50 9.85 7.67 11.49
C GLY A 50 9.07 8.95 11.24
N TYR A 51 8.77 9.32 9.99
CA TYR A 51 8.00 10.56 9.73
C TYR A 51 6.54 10.51 10.19
N THR A 52 6.02 9.32 10.48
CA THR A 52 4.69 9.10 11.06
C THR A 52 4.73 8.84 12.58
N GLY A 53 5.93 8.88 13.20
CA GLY A 53 6.13 8.73 14.64
C GLY A 53 7.14 7.63 14.99
N GLN A 54 7.48 7.54 16.28
CA GLN A 54 8.51 6.62 16.80
C GLN A 54 8.16 5.13 16.56
N ASP A 55 6.86 4.82 16.54
CA ASP A 55 6.34 3.46 16.35
C ASP A 55 6.34 2.99 14.89
N TYR A 56 6.91 3.74 13.94
CA TYR A 56 6.76 3.48 12.49
C TYR A 56 7.07 2.03 12.07
N ALA A 57 8.07 1.40 12.70
CA ALA A 57 8.48 0.02 12.41
C ALA A 57 7.71 -1.04 13.23
N LEU A 58 6.94 -0.62 14.24
CA LEU A 58 6.16 -1.52 15.10
C LEU A 58 4.81 -1.86 14.47
N LYS A 59 4.19 -2.96 14.91
CA LYS A 59 2.81 -3.30 14.53
C LYS A 59 1.81 -2.20 14.94
N SER A 60 2.14 -1.43 15.97
CA SER A 60 1.39 -0.25 16.39
C SER A 60 1.60 0.96 15.47
N GLY A 61 2.57 0.96 14.55
CA GLY A 61 2.86 2.08 13.66
C GLY A 61 1.68 2.47 12.77
N PRO A 62 1.48 3.76 12.46
CA PRO A 62 0.32 4.22 11.68
C PRO A 62 0.13 3.50 10.34
N GLN A 63 1.22 3.31 9.57
CA GLN A 63 1.15 2.63 8.28
C GLN A 63 0.92 1.12 8.44
N MET A 64 1.54 0.49 9.42
CA MET A 64 1.33 -0.94 9.73
C MET A 64 -0.12 -1.22 10.11
N ARG A 65 -0.73 -0.36 10.93
CA ARG A 65 -2.16 -0.46 11.29
C ARG A 65 -3.08 -0.27 10.07
N ALA A 66 -2.75 0.67 9.19
CA ALA A 66 -3.52 0.89 7.96
C ALA A 66 -3.48 -0.34 7.03
N LEU A 67 -2.30 -0.93 6.84
CA LEU A 67 -2.14 -2.17 6.07
C LEU A 67 -2.92 -3.34 6.69
N LYS A 68 -2.82 -3.52 8.01
CA LYS A 68 -3.58 -4.56 8.72
C LYS A 68 -5.08 -4.39 8.55
N LYS A 69 -5.57 -3.14 8.66
CA LYS A 69 -6.98 -2.83 8.46
C LYS A 69 -7.44 -3.14 7.03
N LEU A 70 -6.64 -2.79 6.01
CA LEU A 70 -6.94 -3.11 4.62
C LEU A 70 -7.09 -4.62 4.41
N ILE A 71 -6.15 -5.40 4.95
CA ILE A 71 -6.19 -6.87 4.88
C ILE A 71 -7.43 -7.41 5.60
N ASP A 72 -7.74 -6.90 6.79
CA ASP A 72 -8.91 -7.34 7.57
C ASP A 72 -10.22 -7.02 6.86
N ASP A 73 -10.34 -5.82 6.30
CA ASP A 73 -11.53 -5.43 5.55
C ASP A 73 -11.70 -6.30 4.28
N PHE A 74 -10.60 -6.63 3.62
CA PHE A 74 -10.60 -7.51 2.45
C PHE A 74 -11.05 -8.94 2.80
N VAL A 75 -10.43 -9.54 3.81
CA VAL A 75 -10.74 -10.91 4.28
C VAL A 75 -12.17 -11.02 4.82
N GLN A 76 -12.69 -9.95 5.41
CA GLN A 76 -14.06 -9.91 5.95
C GLN A 76 -15.11 -9.51 4.89
N ASN A 77 -14.75 -9.42 3.61
CA ASN A 77 -15.63 -8.99 2.51
C ASN A 77 -16.29 -7.62 2.75
N LYS A 78 -15.62 -6.72 3.47
CA LYS A 78 -16.08 -5.34 3.72
C LYS A 78 -15.71 -4.39 2.59
N VAL A 79 -14.79 -4.81 1.71
CA VAL A 79 -14.42 -4.08 0.50
C VAL A 79 -15.37 -4.48 -0.62
N GLN A 80 -16.12 -3.53 -1.18
CA GLN A 80 -16.83 -3.75 -2.43
C GLN A 80 -15.83 -3.74 -3.57
N LEU A 81 -15.58 -4.91 -4.17
CA LEU A 81 -14.83 -5.00 -5.40
C LEU A 81 -15.67 -4.40 -6.52
N GLN A 82 -15.33 -3.19 -6.96
CA GLN A 82 -15.80 -2.70 -8.24
C GLN A 82 -15.04 -3.50 -9.31
N LYS A 83 -15.75 -4.39 -10.00
CA LYS A 83 -15.24 -4.99 -11.24
C LYS A 83 -15.05 -3.83 -12.22
N ILE A 84 -13.82 -3.70 -12.70
CA ILE A 84 -13.44 -2.81 -13.81
C ILE A 84 -13.99 -3.42 -15.10
#